data_AF-A0A375GGW9-F1
#
_entry.id   AF-A0A375GGW9-F1
#
_cell.length_a   1.000
_cell.length_b   1.000
_cell.length_c   1.000
_cell.angle_alpha   90.00
_cell.angle_beta   90.00
_cell.angle_gamma   90.00
#
_symmetry.space_group_name_H-M   'P 1'
#
loop_
_entity.id
_entity.type
_entity.pdbx_description
1 polymer ?
#
loop_
_entity_poly.entity_id
_entity_poly.type
_entity_poly.pdbx_seq_one_letter_code
_entity_poly.pdbx_strand_id
1 'polypeptide(L)'
;MQSTSRAPQEPTLIQDQAELASSRAKADRTLARRLAGTAPPSFSKTVSIEEHIVQASDDLLRISAGFQSVLTLLDLQSDTRVESIGLHALLLPLKQQIDKNVDRLQALV
;
A
#
# COMPACT_ATOMS: atom_id res chain seq x y z
N MET A 1 -7.75 87.15 -19.38
CA MET A 1 -8.41 86.72 -18.14
C MET A 1 -9.11 85.39 -18.40
N GLN A 2 -8.91 84.44 -17.48
CA GLN A 2 -9.54 83.11 -17.35
C GLN A 2 -9.37 82.11 -18.51
N SER A 3 -8.34 81.26 -18.40
CA SER A 3 -8.34 79.91 -19.00
C SER A 3 -8.56 78.91 -17.89
N THR A 4 -9.66 78.18 -17.98
CA THR A 4 -10.09 77.16 -17.05
C THR A 4 -9.14 75.96 -17.07
N SER A 5 -8.74 75.60 -15.85
CA SER A 5 -8.02 74.41 -15.46
C SER A 5 -8.79 73.12 -15.78
N ARG A 6 -8.13 72.12 -16.37
CA ARG A 6 -8.28 70.71 -15.96
C ARG A 6 -7.04 69.89 -16.37
N ALA A 7 -6.33 69.43 -15.34
CA ALA A 7 -5.12 68.62 -15.37
C ALA A 7 -5.36 67.15 -15.81
N PRO A 8 -4.29 66.40 -16.12
CA PRO A 8 -4.28 65.20 -16.97
C PRO A 8 -4.75 63.91 -16.28
N GLN A 9 -5.39 63.02 -17.06
CA GLN A 9 -5.77 61.68 -16.65
C GLN A 9 -4.58 60.71 -16.76
N GLU A 10 -3.72 60.67 -15.73
CA GLU A 10 -2.66 59.65 -15.58
C GLU A 10 -2.80 58.66 -14.39
N PRO A 11 -3.76 58.75 -13.43
CA PRO A 11 -3.76 57.82 -12.29
C PRO A 11 -4.25 56.40 -12.63
N THR A 12 -4.98 56.21 -13.73
CA THR A 12 -5.68 54.95 -14.03
C THR A 12 -4.76 53.85 -14.56
N LEU A 13 -3.81 54.19 -15.44
CA LEU A 13 -2.93 53.19 -16.07
C LEU A 13 -1.91 52.59 -15.11
N ILE A 14 -1.43 53.38 -14.13
CA ILE A 14 -0.49 52.91 -13.11
C ILE A 14 -1.20 51.98 -12.10
N GLN A 15 -2.46 52.29 -11.80
CA GLN A 15 -3.28 51.47 -10.90
C GLN A 15 -3.64 50.12 -11.53
N ASP A 16 -4.00 50.09 -12.80
CA ASP A 16 -4.29 48.85 -13.54
C ASP A 16 -3.05 47.94 -13.62
N GLN A 17 -1.86 48.51 -13.85
CA GLN A 17 -0.62 47.72 -13.85
C GLN A 17 -0.26 47.16 -12.46
N ALA A 18 -0.49 47.94 -11.40
CA ALA A 18 -0.26 47.49 -10.03
C ALA A 18 -1.21 46.36 -9.62
N GLU A 19 -2.48 46.42 -10.06
CA GLU A 19 -3.46 45.34 -9.82
C GLU A 19 -3.13 44.07 -10.60
N LEU A 20 -2.66 44.19 -11.84
CA LEU A 20 -2.20 43.06 -12.65
C LEU A 20 -0.95 42.39 -12.03
N ALA A 21 0.00 43.18 -11.53
CA ALA A 21 1.17 42.64 -10.83
C ALA A 21 0.77 41.94 -9.51
N SER A 22 -0.18 42.52 -8.76
CA SER A 22 -0.68 41.94 -7.51
C SER A 22 -1.45 40.63 -7.72
N SER A 23 -2.29 40.55 -8.76
CA SER A 23 -3.03 39.33 -9.09
C SER A 23 -2.10 38.20 -9.54
N ARG A 24 -1.06 38.51 -10.32
CA ARG A 24 -0.04 37.54 -10.72
C ARG A 24 0.78 37.02 -9.54
N ALA A 25 1.21 37.91 -8.64
CA ALA A 25 1.93 37.51 -7.43
C ALA A 25 1.07 36.64 -6.50
N LYS A 26 -0.25 36.91 -6.41
CA LYS A 26 -1.20 36.07 -5.66
C LYS A 26 -1.41 34.71 -6.32
N ALA A 27 -1.49 34.66 -7.65
CA ALA A 27 -1.59 33.42 -8.41
C ALA A 27 -0.34 32.55 -8.22
N ASP A 28 0.84 33.13 -8.35
CA ASP A 28 2.12 32.44 -8.14
C ASP A 28 2.27 31.92 -6.71
N ARG A 29 1.87 32.72 -5.71
CA ARG A 29 1.88 32.28 -4.30
C ARG A 29 0.88 31.15 -4.05
N THR A 30 -0.26 31.15 -4.75
CA THR A 30 -1.27 30.09 -4.64
C THR A 30 -0.79 28.81 -5.31
N LEU A 31 -0.12 28.90 -6.47
CA LEU A 31 0.50 27.77 -7.15
C LEU A 31 1.66 27.19 -6.33
N ALA A 32 2.53 28.03 -5.77
CA ALA A 32 3.62 27.62 -4.89
C ALA A 32 3.09 26.91 -3.63
N ARG A 33 1.97 27.37 -3.05
CA ARG A 33 1.33 26.70 -1.90
C ARG A 33 0.68 25.37 -2.28
N ARG A 34 0.10 25.25 -3.48
CA ARG A 34 -0.43 23.97 -3.97
C ARG A 34 0.68 22.96 -4.23
N LEU A 35 1.80 23.39 -4.80
CA LEU A 35 2.98 22.56 -5.05
C LEU A 35 3.71 22.16 -3.75
N ALA A 36 3.75 23.05 -2.75
CA ALA A 36 4.31 22.75 -1.43
C ALA A 36 3.36 21.93 -0.53
N GLY A 37 2.04 21.97 -0.79
CA GLY A 37 1.02 21.24 -0.05
C GLY A 37 0.74 19.83 -0.56
N THR A 38 1.24 19.48 -1.75
CA THR A 38 1.28 18.10 -2.23
C THR A 38 2.58 17.46 -1.75
N ALA A 39 2.66 17.19 -0.45
CA ALA A 39 3.50 16.08 -0.02
C ALA A 39 3.03 14.85 -0.83
N PRO A 40 3.94 14.10 -1.48
CA PRO A 40 3.55 12.84 -2.10
C PRO A 40 2.83 12.03 -1.02
N PRO A 41 1.67 11.41 -1.34
CA PRO A 41 1.07 10.55 -0.36
C PRO A 41 2.13 9.50 -0.03
N SER A 42 2.47 9.39 1.25
CA SER A 42 3.44 8.40 1.75
C SER A 42 2.79 7.02 1.70
N PHE A 43 2.33 6.60 0.52
CA PHE A 43 1.98 5.23 0.22
C PHE A 43 3.24 4.59 -0.31
N SER A 44 3.98 3.99 0.60
CA SER A 44 4.62 2.69 0.42
C SER A 44 5.40 2.46 1.69
N LYS A 45 4.76 1.88 2.70
CA LYS A 45 5.51 1.09 3.67
C LYS A 45 6.09 -0.03 2.82
N THR A 46 7.31 0.14 2.33
CA THR A 46 8.06 -0.93 1.68
C THR A 46 8.29 -1.94 2.79
N VAL A 47 7.37 -2.89 2.90
CA VAL A 47 7.52 -4.04 3.79
C VAL A 47 8.86 -4.66 3.42
N SER A 48 9.73 -4.80 4.43
CA SER A 48 11.06 -5.36 4.21
C SER A 48 10.92 -6.77 3.64
N ILE A 49 11.87 -7.19 2.81
CA ILE A 49 11.95 -8.58 2.35
C ILE A 49 11.94 -9.55 3.56
N GLU A 50 12.58 -9.16 4.65
CA GLU A 50 12.58 -9.92 5.91
C GLU A 50 11.17 -10.10 6.48
N GLU A 51 10.36 -9.04 6.47
CA GLU A 51 8.98 -9.08 7.00
C GLU A 51 8.08 -9.92 6.08
N HIS A 52 8.32 -9.90 4.77
CA HIS A 52 7.68 -10.83 3.83
C HIS A 52 8.08 -12.30 4.07
N ILE A 53 9.36 -12.57 4.38
CA ILE A 53 9.84 -13.93 4.67
C ILE A 53 9.22 -14.45 5.97
N VAL A 54 9.15 -13.62 7.01
CA VAL A 54 8.51 -13.97 8.28
C VAL A 54 7.03 -14.28 8.07
N GLN A 55 6.31 -13.42 7.34
CA GLN A 55 4.89 -13.65 7.03
C GLN A 55 4.67 -14.95 6.25
N ALA A 56 5.46 -15.19 5.20
CA ALA A 56 5.35 -16.42 4.40
C ALA A 56 5.68 -17.68 5.21
N SER A 57 6.60 -17.58 6.18
CA SER A 57 6.95 -18.68 7.08
C SER A 57 5.82 -18.99 8.06
N ASP A 58 5.16 -17.97 8.61
CA ASP A 58 3.97 -18.12 9.45
C ASP A 58 2.80 -18.75 8.68
N ASP A 59 2.56 -18.28 7.45
CA ASP A 59 1.54 -18.84 6.56
C ASP A 59 1.80 -20.32 6.28
N LEU A 60 3.06 -20.71 6.04
CA LEU A 60 3.42 -22.12 5.80
C LEU A 60 3.21 -22.99 7.05
N LEU A 61 3.58 -22.48 8.23
CA LEU A 61 3.31 -23.15 9.51
C LEU A 61 1.81 -23.39 9.71
N ARG A 62 1.00 -22.37 9.41
CA ARG A 62 -0.46 -22.45 9.51
C ARG A 62 -1.04 -23.45 8.53
N ILE A 63 -0.56 -23.46 7.29
CA ILE A 63 -0.96 -24.43 6.28
C ILE A 63 -0.61 -25.84 6.75
N SER A 64 0.60 -26.07 7.29
CA SER A 64 0.98 -27.37 7.83
C SER A 64 -0.01 -27.85 8.91
N ALA A 65 -0.29 -27.00 9.91
CA ALA A 65 -1.22 -27.34 10.98
C ALA A 65 -2.64 -27.63 10.46
N GLY A 66 -3.13 -26.83 9.51
CA GLY A 66 -4.43 -27.06 8.87
C GLY A 66 -4.47 -28.39 8.12
N PHE A 67 -3.40 -28.72 7.40
CA PHE A 67 -3.28 -29.96 6.65
C PHE A 67 -3.22 -31.19 7.58
N GLN A 68 -2.58 -31.07 8.74
CA GLN A 68 -2.63 -32.11 9.78
C GLN A 68 -4.08 -32.36 10.24
N SER A 69 -4.86 -31.31 10.45
CA SER A 69 -6.27 -31.42 10.84
C SER A 69 -7.10 -32.16 9.77
N VAL A 70 -6.84 -31.90 8.48
CA VAL A 70 -7.49 -32.60 7.37
C VAL A 70 -7.14 -34.08 7.38
N LEU A 71 -5.86 -34.43 7.56
CA LEU A 71 -5.44 -35.83 7.67
C LEU A 71 -6.11 -36.53 8.86
N THR A 72 -6.14 -35.90 10.03
CA THR A 72 -6.85 -36.45 11.19
C THR A 72 -8.33 -36.68 10.90
N LEU A 73 -9.01 -35.75 10.22
CA LEU A 73 -10.41 -35.93 9.86
C LEU A 73 -10.61 -37.10 8.88
N LEU A 74 -9.71 -37.27 7.92
CA LEU A 74 -9.76 -38.38 6.98
C LEU A 74 -9.51 -39.72 7.68
N ASP A 75 -8.59 -39.76 8.64
CA ASP A 75 -8.34 -40.95 9.46
C ASP A 75 -9.57 -41.31 10.30
N LEU A 76 -10.22 -40.33 10.94
CA LEU A 76 -11.48 -40.56 11.69
C LEU A 76 -12.64 -41.05 10.81
N GLN A 77 -12.62 -40.73 9.51
CA GLN A 77 -13.65 -41.14 8.55
C GLN A 77 -13.30 -42.45 7.82
N SER A 78 -12.11 -43.03 8.06
CA SER A 78 -11.61 -44.21 7.34
C SER A 78 -12.55 -45.41 7.42
N ASP A 79 -13.15 -45.63 8.59
CA ASP A 79 -14.03 -46.77 8.84
C ASP A 79 -15.40 -46.62 8.17
N THR A 80 -15.78 -45.38 7.83
CA THR A 80 -17.08 -45.08 7.22
C THR A 80 -16.99 -44.89 5.71
N ARG A 81 -15.84 -44.40 5.21
CA ARG A 81 -15.64 -44.03 3.80
C ARG A 81 -14.29 -44.52 3.30
N VAL A 82 -14.30 -45.46 2.36
CA VAL A 82 -13.08 -46.02 1.76
C VAL A 82 -12.28 -44.95 1.02
N GLU A 83 -12.93 -43.94 0.44
CA GLU A 83 -12.24 -42.81 -0.21
C GLU A 83 -11.38 -42.02 0.78
N SER A 84 -11.76 -42.03 2.06
CA SER A 84 -11.04 -41.31 3.11
C SER A 84 -9.64 -41.88 3.34
N ILE A 85 -9.51 -43.21 3.29
CA ILE A 85 -8.22 -43.91 3.37
C ILE A 85 -7.34 -43.56 2.17
N GLY A 86 -7.93 -43.58 0.97
CA GLY A 86 -7.22 -43.22 -0.26
C GLY A 86 -6.73 -41.77 -0.26
N LEU A 87 -7.59 -40.84 0.12
CA LEU A 87 -7.24 -39.43 0.26
C LEU A 87 -6.18 -39.21 1.34
N HIS A 88 -6.30 -39.87 2.50
CA HIS A 88 -5.29 -39.81 3.55
C HIS A 88 -3.92 -40.27 3.05
N ALA A 89 -3.87 -41.41 2.35
CA ALA A 89 -2.63 -41.95 1.78
C ALA A 89 -1.98 -41.03 0.73
N LEU A 90 -2.78 -40.32 -0.07
CA LEU A 90 -2.28 -39.38 -1.07
C LEU A 90 -1.78 -38.06 -0.45
N LEU A 91 -2.42 -37.61 0.63
CA LEU A 91 -2.13 -36.33 1.27
C LEU A 91 -0.99 -36.43 2.29
N LEU A 92 -0.83 -37.57 2.97
CA LEU A 92 0.21 -37.77 3.99
C LEU A 92 1.63 -37.46 3.49
N PRO A 93 2.07 -37.90 2.29
CA PRO A 93 3.39 -37.54 1.76
C PRO A 93 3.56 -36.04 1.53
N LEU A 94 2.50 -35.33 1.11
CA LEU A 94 2.54 -33.88 0.91
C LEU A 94 2.71 -33.14 2.24
N LYS A 95 2.02 -33.59 3.30
CA LYS A 95 2.22 -33.08 4.66
C LYS A 95 3.66 -33.24 5.12
N GLN A 96 4.23 -34.43 4.94
CA GLN A 96 5.63 -34.70 5.31
C GLN A 96 6.62 -33.81 4.57
N GLN A 97 6.34 -33.43 3.31
CA GLN A 97 7.16 -32.47 2.58
C GLN A 97 7.04 -31.06 3.13
N ILE A 98 5.83 -30.62 3.48
CA ILE A 98 5.60 -29.30 4.10
C ILE A 98 6.32 -29.24 5.44
N ASP A 99 6.21 -30.26 6.29
CA ASP A 99 6.89 -30.32 7.59
C ASP A 99 8.40 -30.19 7.45
N LYS A 100 9.01 -30.97 6.55
CA LYS A 100 10.45 -30.86 6.27
C LYS A 100 10.86 -29.46 5.81
N ASN A 101 10.02 -28.79 5.02
CA ASN A 101 10.32 -27.44 4.56
C ASN A 101 10.17 -26.42 5.70
N VAL A 102 9.18 -26.58 6.57
CA VAL A 102 9.02 -25.79 7.79
C VAL A 102 10.22 -25.97 8.72
N ASP A 103 10.65 -27.21 8.98
CA ASP A 103 11.82 -27.50 9.83
C ASP A 103 13.08 -26.85 9.26
N ARG A 104 13.27 -26.91 7.94
CA ARG A 104 14.39 -26.26 7.25
C ARG A 104 14.32 -24.74 7.35
N LEU A 105 13.15 -24.14 7.31
CA LEU A 105 12.98 -22.69 7.48
C LEU A 105 13.24 -22.26 8.93
N GLN A 106 12.73 -23.02 9.91
CA GLN A 106 13.00 -22.76 11.32
C GLN A 106 14.49 -22.86 11.64
N ALA A 107 15.23 -23.76 11.00
CA ALA A 107 16.68 -23.86 11.18
C ALA A 107 17.48 -22.66 10.62
N LEU A 108 16.85 -21.76 9.87
CA LEU A 108 17.48 -20.56 9.29
C LEU A 108 17.24 -19.27 10.09
N VAL A 109 16.34 -19.31 11.09
CA VAL A 109 15.96 -18.17 11.95
C VAL A 109 16.56 -18.37 13.33
#